data_AF-X1SGA7-F1
#
_entry.id   AF-X1SGA7-F1
#
_cell.length_a   1.000
_cell.length_b   1.000
_cell.length_c   1.000
_cell.angle_alpha   90.00
_cell.angle_beta   90.00
_cell.angle_gamma   90.00
#
_symmetry.space_group_name_H-M   'P 1'
#
loop_
_entity.id
_entity.type
_entity.pdbx_description
1 polymer ?
#
loop_
_entity_poly.entity_id
_entity_poly.type
_entity_poly.pdbx_seq_one_letter_code
_entity_poly.pdbx_strand_id
1 'polypeptide(L)'
;TFTHCWWVASDAKKRGYSQGAIIAWFLGVWLVLIIFLPLYFILRPKSTILRPKPMGQTRSTRGTYVCPYCGNLYQEKVPFCPYCGRRLEEDGG
;
A
#
# COMPACT_ATOMS: atom_id res chain seq x y z
N THR A 1 25.18 20.06 27.25
CA THR A 1 25.15 18.71 26.64
C THR A 1 26.11 17.72 27.30
N PHE A 2 26.44 17.84 28.60
CA PHE A 2 27.34 16.93 29.32
C PHE A 2 26.62 15.92 30.24
N THR A 3 25.29 16.01 30.36
CA THR A 3 24.48 15.18 31.27
C THR A 3 24.09 13.81 30.67
N HIS A 4 24.24 13.62 29.35
CA HIS A 4 23.96 12.33 28.71
C HIS A 4 25.12 11.32 28.84
N CYS A 5 26.37 11.81 28.95
CA CYS A 5 27.53 10.94 29.11
C CYS A 5 27.54 10.23 30.46
N TRP A 6 27.00 10.86 31.52
CA TRP A 6 26.90 10.26 32.84
C TRP A 6 25.88 9.11 32.88
N TRP A 7 24.76 9.24 32.16
CA TRP A 7 23.73 8.20 32.13
C TRP A 7 24.20 6.96 31.35
N VAL A 8 24.86 7.16 30.20
CA VAL A 8 25.49 6.08 29.42
C VAL A 8 26.62 5.40 30.20
N ALA A 9 27.44 6.16 30.94
CA ALA A 9 28.49 5.59 31.78
C ALA A 9 27.93 4.87 33.03
N SER A 10 26.80 5.31 33.58
CA SER A 10 26.13 4.64 34.71
C SER A 10 25.44 3.35 34.28
N ASP A 11 24.87 3.31 33.07
CA ASP A 11 24.24 2.11 32.50
C ASP A 11 25.28 1.01 32.23
N ALA A 12 26.44 1.37 31.67
CA ALA A 12 27.56 0.44 31.46
C ALA A 12 28.22 -0.07 32.76
N LYS A 13 28.12 0.69 33.87
CA LYS A 13 28.85 0.41 35.12
C LYS A 13 28.04 -0.37 36.17
N LYS A 14 26.72 -0.53 35.99
CA LYS A 14 25.88 -1.25 36.98
C LYS A 14 25.97 -2.77 36.93
N ARG A 15 26.65 -3.36 35.96
CA ARG A 15 26.94 -4.80 35.96
C ARG A 15 28.35 -5.01 35.41
N GLY A 16 29.26 -5.48 36.26
CA GLY A 16 30.61 -5.90 35.87
C GLY A 16 30.56 -7.10 34.94
N TYR A 17 30.17 -6.85 33.69
CA TYR A 17 29.94 -7.87 32.69
C TYR A 17 31.25 -8.16 31.98
N SER A 18 31.69 -9.41 32.08
CA SER A 18 32.72 -9.97 31.21
C SER A 18 32.35 -9.73 29.75
N GLN A 19 33.33 -9.56 28.86
CA GLN A 19 33.08 -9.34 27.44
C GLN A 19 32.12 -10.38 26.82
N GLY A 20 32.06 -11.58 27.42
CA GLY A 20 31.12 -12.64 27.06
C GLY A 20 29.64 -12.29 27.26
N ALA A 21 29.27 -11.45 28.22
CA ALA A 21 27.87 -11.10 28.44
C ALA A 21 27.33 -10.08 27.42
N ILE A 22 28.19 -9.19 26.92
CA ILE A 22 27.85 -8.28 25.82
C ILE A 22 27.68 -9.12 24.54
N ILE A 23 28.62 -10.02 24.26
CA ILE A 23 28.53 -10.95 23.12
C ILE A 23 27.27 -11.82 23.22
N ALA A 24 26.95 -12.34 24.41
CA ALA A 24 25.73 -13.12 24.63
C ALA A 24 24.45 -12.28 24.42
N TRP A 25 24.46 -11.00 24.80
CA TRP A 25 23.33 -10.10 24.56
C TRP A 25 23.14 -9.82 23.06
N PHE A 26 24.23 -9.50 22.35
CA PHE A 26 24.19 -9.28 20.90
C PHE A 26 23.76 -10.53 20.14
N LEU A 27 24.35 -11.70 20.47
CA LEU A 27 23.99 -12.97 19.85
C LEU A 27 22.54 -13.34 20.16
N GLY A 28 22.06 -13.10 21.39
CA GLY A 28 20.67 -13.33 21.76
C GLY A 28 19.70 -12.51 20.92
N VAL A 29 19.90 -11.19 20.84
CA VAL A 29 19.05 -10.31 20.03
C VAL A 29 19.11 -10.67 18.54
N TRP A 30 20.31 -10.93 18.03
CA TRP A 30 20.51 -11.28 16.62
C TRP A 30 19.86 -12.62 16.24
N LEU A 31 19.99 -13.63 17.10
CA LEU A 31 19.37 -14.95 16.93
C LEU A 31 17.84 -14.84 17.02
N VAL A 32 17.30 -14.07 17.96
CA VAL A 32 15.85 -13.79 18.05
C VAL A 32 15.34 -13.16 16.75
N LEU A 33 16.03 -12.16 16.19
CA LEU A 33 15.62 -11.54 14.94
C LEU A 33 15.69 -12.51 13.75
N ILE A 34 16.71 -13.37 13.67
CA ILE A 34 16.85 -14.35 12.58
C ILE A 34 15.76 -15.43 12.63
N ILE A 35 15.25 -15.79 13.80
CA ILE A 35 14.20 -16.82 13.90
C ILE A 35 12.81 -16.18 13.81
N PHE A 36 12.55 -15.09 14.54
CA PHE A 36 11.24 -14.46 14.57
C PHE A 36 10.90 -13.77 13.26
N LEU A 37 11.86 -13.18 12.53
CA LEU A 37 11.57 -12.46 11.29
C LEU A 37 11.10 -13.41 10.17
N PRO A 38 11.79 -14.51 9.83
CA PRO A 38 11.30 -15.47 8.83
C PRO A 38 10.00 -16.12 9.27
N LEU A 39 9.87 -16.50 10.56
CA LEU A 39 8.63 -17.03 11.10
C LEU A 39 7.48 -16.03 10.94
N TYR A 40 7.71 -14.75 11.24
CA TYR A 40 6.73 -13.68 11.04
C TYR A 40 6.36 -13.54 9.57
N PHE A 41 7.31 -13.56 8.62
CA PHE A 41 7.01 -13.50 7.19
C PHE A 41 6.27 -14.72 6.65
N ILE A 42 6.47 -15.90 7.25
CA ILE A 42 5.76 -17.14 6.89
C ILE A 42 4.34 -17.12 7.47
N LEU A 43 4.18 -16.68 8.72
CA LEU A 43 2.88 -16.61 9.40
C LEU A 43 2.06 -15.38 8.98
N ARG A 44 2.68 -14.35 8.41
CA ARG A 44 1.99 -13.17 7.89
C ARG A 44 1.30 -13.54 6.58
N PRO A 45 -0.05 -13.64 6.54
CA PRO A 45 -0.76 -13.96 5.32
C PRO A 45 -0.45 -12.90 4.25
N LYS A 46 0.13 -13.33 3.13
CA LYS A 46 0.39 -12.51 1.94
C LYS A 46 -0.93 -12.20 1.22
N SER A 47 -1.82 -11.39 1.81
CA SER A 47 -3.17 -11.18 1.26
C SER A 47 -3.38 -9.87 0.48
N THR A 48 -2.34 -9.07 0.20
CA THR A 48 -2.56 -7.76 -0.47
C THR A 48 -1.73 -7.51 -1.74
N ILE A 49 -0.76 -8.35 -2.11
CA ILE A 49 0.07 -8.08 -3.32
C ILE A 49 -0.38 -8.86 -4.58
N LEU A 50 -1.19 -9.91 -4.47
CA LEU A 50 -1.79 -10.61 -5.63
C LEU A 50 -3.31 -10.50 -5.66
N ARG A 51 -3.86 -9.29 -5.56
CA ARG A 51 -5.19 -9.02 -6.11
C ARG A 51 -4.99 -8.43 -7.51
N PRO A 52 -5.02 -9.22 -8.60
CA PRO A 52 -5.34 -8.63 -9.88
C PRO A 52 -6.66 -7.87 -9.67
N LYS A 53 -6.64 -6.56 -9.91
CA LYS A 53 -7.86 -5.75 -9.91
C LYS A 53 -8.85 -6.46 -10.84
N PRO A 54 -10.01 -6.96 -10.36
CA PRO A 54 -11.01 -7.48 -11.27
C PRO A 54 -11.43 -6.30 -12.14
N MET A 55 -11.00 -6.33 -13.40
CA MET A 55 -11.50 -5.52 -14.49
C MET A 55 -12.91 -6.03 -14.77
N GLY A 56 -13.84 -5.57 -13.93
CA GLY A 56 -15.17 -6.13 -13.81
C GLY A 56 -15.97 -5.38 -12.77
N GLN A 57 -15.96 -4.05 -12.86
CA GLN A 57 -16.90 -3.23 -12.14
C GLN A 57 -17.90 -2.68 -13.15
N THR A 58 -18.87 -3.52 -13.49
CA THR A 58 -20.19 -3.13 -13.97
C THR A 58 -20.91 -2.34 -12.86
N ARG A 59 -20.42 -1.13 -12.59
CA ARG A 59 -21.22 -0.11 -11.93
C ARG A 59 -22.15 0.44 -12.99
N SER A 60 -23.43 0.08 -12.87
CA SER A 60 -24.59 0.89 -13.26
C SER A 60 -24.26 2.02 -14.25
N THR A 61 -24.43 1.75 -15.54
CA THR A 61 -24.14 2.67 -16.64
C THR A 61 -25.14 3.83 -16.64
N ARG A 62 -24.98 4.79 -15.72
CA ARG A 62 -25.18 6.20 -16.09
C ARG A 62 -23.95 6.61 -16.89
N GLY A 63 -23.88 6.09 -18.12
CA GLY A 63 -22.75 6.32 -19.01
C GLY A 63 -22.68 7.79 -19.32
N THR A 64 -21.58 8.44 -18.96
CA THR A 64 -21.22 9.70 -19.61
C THR A 64 -20.71 9.33 -21.00
N TYR A 65 -21.49 9.65 -22.01
CA TYR A 65 -21.14 9.45 -23.41
C TYR A 65 -20.47 10.71 -23.95
N VAL A 66 -19.54 10.54 -24.90
CA VAL A 66 -18.86 11.65 -25.57
C VAL A 66 -19.39 11.75 -27.00
N CYS A 67 -19.79 12.95 -27.44
CA CYS A 67 -20.22 13.15 -28.82
C CYS A 67 -19.00 13.13 -29.76
N PRO A 68 -18.94 12.26 -30.79
CA PRO A 68 -17.79 12.18 -31.70
C PRO A 68 -17.65 13.44 -32.58
N TYR A 69 -18.71 14.23 -32.71
CA TYR A 69 -18.71 15.38 -33.58
C TYR A 69 -18.41 16.71 -32.89
N CYS A 70 -18.57 16.82 -31.57
CA CYS A 70 -18.31 18.06 -30.84
C CYS A 70 -17.46 17.88 -29.57
N GLY A 71 -17.21 16.64 -29.15
CA GLY A 71 -16.42 16.32 -27.97
C GLY A 71 -17.14 16.58 -26.63
N ASN A 72 -18.37 17.07 -26.64
CA ASN A 72 -19.12 17.33 -25.40
C ASN A 72 -19.63 16.04 -24.76
N LEU A 73 -19.62 16.05 -23.43
CA LEU A 73 -20.06 14.96 -22.57
C LEU A 73 -21.56 15.08 -22.27
N TYR A 74 -22.30 13.98 -22.40
CA TYR A 74 -23.72 13.90 -22.10
C TYR A 74 -24.02 12.64 -21.28
N GLN A 75 -25.01 12.72 -20.37
CA GLN A 75 -25.19 11.73 -19.29
C GLN A 75 -26.28 10.68 -19.58
N GLU A 76 -26.98 10.81 -20.70
CA GLU A 76 -28.14 10.01 -21.07
C GLU A 76 -28.00 9.50 -22.50
N LYS A 77 -28.53 8.31 -22.80
CA LYS A 77 -28.54 7.79 -24.17
C LYS A 77 -29.60 8.56 -24.97
N VAL A 78 -29.16 9.58 -25.70
CA VAL A 78 -30.03 10.42 -26.55
C VAL A 78 -29.71 10.21 -28.03
N PRO A 79 -30.73 10.15 -28.91
CA PRO A 79 -30.53 9.97 -30.36
C PRO A 79 -29.90 11.19 -31.03
N PHE A 80 -29.88 12.34 -30.36
CA PHE A 80 -29.27 13.57 -30.84
C PHE A 80 -28.45 14.21 -29.71
N CYS A 81 -27.29 14.76 -30.05
CA CYS A 81 -26.45 15.44 -29.07
C CYS A 81 -27.10 16.78 -28.65
N PRO A 82 -27.30 17.06 -27.35
CA PRO A 82 -27.96 18.28 -26.87
C PRO A 82 -27.15 19.56 -27.13
N TYR A 83 -25.84 19.43 -27.41
CA TYR A 83 -24.96 20.57 -27.62
C TYR A 83 -24.77 20.93 -29.10
N CYS A 84 -24.83 19.96 -30.01
CA CYS A 84 -24.57 20.21 -31.44
C CYS A 84 -25.73 19.83 -32.37
N GLY A 85 -26.78 19.18 -31.85
CA GLY A 85 -27.97 18.79 -32.61
C GLY A 85 -27.76 17.66 -33.62
N ARG A 86 -26.54 17.09 -33.73
CA ARG A 86 -26.26 15.97 -34.64
C ARG A 86 -26.76 14.65 -34.07
N ARG A 87 -27.25 13.78 -34.95
CA ARG A 87 -27.71 12.42 -34.62
C ARG A 87 -26.53 11.59 -34.13
N LEU A 88 -26.74 10.85 -33.04
CA LEU A 88 -25.78 9.91 -32.47
C LEU A 88 -26.28 8.52 -32.87
N GLU A 89 -25.52 7.83 -33.70
CA GLU A 89 -25.84 6.46 -34.10
C GLU A 89 -25.55 5.53 -32.91
N GLU A 90 -26.51 4.67 -32.59
CA GLU A 90 -26.36 3.70 -31.51
C GLU A 90 -25.48 2.56 -32.04
N ASP A 91 -24.18 2.63 -31.80
CA ASP A 91 -23.25 1.53 -32.08
C ASP A 91 -23.53 0.38 -31.10
N GLY A 92 -24.60 -0.37 -31.36
CA GLY A 92 -24.97 -1.61 -30.70
C GLY A 92 -24.45 -2.80 -31.49
N GLY A 93 -23.30 -3.33 -31.07
CA GLY A 93 -22.68 -4.58 -31.55
C GLY A 93 -21.44 -4.92 -30.75
#